data_AF-A0A917Q7Q8-F1
#
_entry.id   AF-A0A917Q7Q8-F1
#
_cell.length_a   1.000
_cell.length_b   1.000
_cell.length_c   1.000
_cell.angle_alpha   90.00
_cell.angle_beta   90.00
_cell.angle_gamma   90.00
#
_symmetry.space_group_name_H-M   'P 1'
#
loop_
_entity.id
_entity.type
_entity.pdbx_description
1 polymer ?
#
loop_
_entity_poly.entity_id
_entity_poly.type
_entity_poly.pdbx_seq_one_letter_code
_entity_poly.pdbx_strand_id
1 'polypeptide(L)'
;MRRILVTSHLTQDGTERYLAANVLYRPDLRRRDPVLVRQEVARIAPDLIIVCAADQALLDAVGNTPDLRIVVFATTADAIEPGTLDHPGVSLALAATQAQAERAAFAEAERRLRPVPTAPAVGRVPGKRVAMVGAGAVNLVTALRLARAGYEVDVFDRMPDPLETDDFPADAVGATFGGLDARIFSYNESRHHLYRGVATRSEIRFRHRISDAGWLSRDLDTLDDEERGWIDRLEAVPPWLAGVYNRCILDYNRASLARWHEIFGVFPALLRGANLVDRLLRVYQTQAAFAAASRSERILGARREILSASDLVAAEPCFADAARSGAVAGALRVEGFSINVKTLSRNIVRLLAARGVRFHWGRALTAMRTDAAGRIASLRFGEEEVVADHVVVSPGAYARLGGGGEDTLPDVASVIGMWITLPNEDVPLATPLKVRRRGFAASEAAEGANVIPGHGPDGRPVIYCSSGHGFVGKTPLRADACDLDELARCIRETAEELFPDKVREARRRGMLDVPPASCIRPWTSSGLGVFVRRETAGGGAAVVTGGHNTGGFAQAPAVAEAVLEALRGGTPEMAELYHPDRATALAEAPTAPERAA
;
A
#
# COMPACT_ATOMS: atom_id res chain seq x y z
N MET A 1 13.41 -20.32 3.76
CA MET A 1 13.88 -19.05 3.16
C MET A 1 14.56 -19.33 1.84
N ARG A 2 14.21 -18.63 0.75
CA ARG A 2 14.86 -18.86 -0.55
C ARG A 2 16.25 -18.21 -0.56
N ARG A 3 17.29 -19.00 -0.84
CA ARG A 3 18.71 -18.62 -0.80
C ARG A 3 19.15 -18.08 -2.17
N ILE A 4 19.63 -16.85 -2.19
CA ILE A 4 20.25 -16.23 -3.37
C ILE A 4 21.77 -16.30 -3.18
N LEU A 5 22.48 -16.96 -4.10
CA LEU A 5 23.94 -16.98 -4.11
C LEU A 5 24.46 -15.96 -5.10
N VAL A 6 25.23 -14.98 -4.62
CA VAL A 6 25.89 -13.98 -5.46
C VAL A 6 27.36 -14.32 -5.54
N THR A 7 27.80 -14.76 -6.71
CA THR A 7 29.19 -15.20 -6.91
C THR A 7 30.05 -14.17 -7.62
N SER A 8 29.48 -13.08 -8.14
CA SER A 8 30.26 -12.01 -8.79
C SER A 8 30.55 -10.86 -7.85
N HIS A 9 31.62 -10.10 -8.10
CA HIS A 9 31.89 -8.89 -7.31
C HIS A 9 30.77 -7.87 -7.55
N LEU A 10 30.13 -7.46 -6.47
CA LEU A 10 29.25 -6.31 -6.49
C LEU A 10 30.08 -5.04 -6.33
N THR A 11 29.59 -3.93 -6.89
CA THR A 11 30.08 -2.60 -6.52
C THR A 11 29.99 -2.41 -5.00
N GLN A 12 30.79 -1.52 -4.41
CA GLN A 12 30.69 -1.19 -2.98
C GLN A 12 29.25 -0.84 -2.60
N ASP A 13 28.64 0.02 -3.41
CA ASP A 13 27.23 0.38 -3.34
C ASP A 13 26.30 -0.85 -3.42
N GLY A 14 26.58 -1.80 -4.32
CA GLY A 14 25.86 -3.07 -4.40
C GLY A 14 25.98 -3.94 -3.14
N THR A 15 27.18 -4.04 -2.55
CA THR A 15 27.38 -4.81 -1.31
C THR A 15 26.62 -4.23 -0.12
N GLU A 16 26.51 -2.90 -0.02
CA GLU A 16 25.74 -2.24 1.04
C GLU A 16 24.23 -2.39 0.83
N ARG A 17 23.79 -2.44 -0.44
CA ARG A 17 22.37 -2.42 -0.82
C ARG A 17 21.69 -3.77 -0.83
N TYR A 18 22.36 -4.78 -1.39
CA TYR A 18 21.71 -6.02 -1.77
C TYR A 18 21.96 -7.17 -0.78
N LEU A 19 22.98 -7.06 0.07
CA LEU A 19 23.26 -8.08 1.07
C LEU A 19 22.20 -8.07 2.17
N ALA A 20 21.58 -9.23 2.34
CA ALA A 20 20.57 -9.57 3.34
C ALA A 20 20.83 -11.00 3.83
N ALA A 21 20.13 -11.47 4.86
CA ALA A 21 20.40 -12.78 5.47
C ALA A 21 20.26 -13.96 4.49
N ASN A 22 19.44 -13.80 3.45
CA ASN A 22 19.23 -14.80 2.40
C ASN A 22 20.12 -14.61 1.17
N VAL A 23 20.95 -13.58 1.13
CA VAL A 23 21.88 -13.29 0.03
C VAL A 23 23.28 -13.70 0.45
N LEU A 24 23.70 -14.88 0.03
CA LEU A 24 25.02 -15.44 0.30
C LEU A 24 26.03 -14.83 -0.69
N TYR A 25 26.88 -13.94 -0.20
CA TYR A 25 27.92 -13.30 -1.02
C TYR A 25 29.20 -14.13 -1.01
N ARG A 26 29.49 -14.79 -2.14
CA ARG A 26 30.63 -15.71 -2.31
C ARG A 26 31.44 -15.37 -3.57
N PRO A 27 32.01 -14.16 -3.67
CA PRO A 27 32.84 -13.77 -4.82
C PRO A 27 34.11 -14.60 -4.95
N ASP A 28 34.52 -15.29 -3.88
CA ASP A 28 35.66 -16.20 -3.86
C ASP A 28 35.47 -17.40 -4.80
N LEU A 29 34.22 -17.80 -5.10
CA LEU A 29 33.94 -18.96 -5.95
C LEU A 29 34.39 -18.76 -7.41
N ARG A 30 34.53 -17.52 -7.88
CA ARG A 30 34.97 -17.21 -9.26
C ARG A 30 36.36 -17.72 -9.60
N ARG A 31 37.20 -17.86 -8.57
CA ARG A 31 38.61 -18.24 -8.72
C ARG A 31 38.86 -19.69 -8.33
N ARG A 32 37.81 -20.44 -7.98
CA ARG A 32 37.92 -21.85 -7.58
C ARG A 32 37.77 -22.76 -8.79
N ASP A 33 38.31 -23.96 -8.65
CA ASP A 33 38.13 -25.04 -9.61
C ASP A 33 36.63 -25.33 -9.84
N PRO A 34 36.16 -25.52 -11.10
CA PRO A 34 34.76 -25.77 -11.41
C PRO A 34 34.13 -26.95 -10.66
N VAL A 35 34.89 -28.00 -10.32
CA VAL A 35 34.40 -29.13 -9.52
C VAL A 35 34.09 -28.68 -8.10
N LEU A 36 34.96 -27.87 -7.49
CA LEU A 36 34.74 -27.32 -6.16
C LEU A 36 33.58 -26.32 -6.14
N VAL A 37 33.43 -25.52 -7.20
CA VAL A 37 32.27 -24.62 -7.36
C VAL A 37 30.97 -25.42 -7.36
N ARG A 38 30.88 -26.51 -8.14
CA ARG A 38 29.71 -27.38 -8.16
C ARG A 38 29.40 -28.00 -6.80
N GLN A 39 30.43 -28.48 -6.09
CA GLN A 39 30.27 -29.05 -4.75
C GLN A 39 29.78 -28.01 -3.74
N GLU A 40 30.34 -26.79 -3.76
CA GLU A 40 29.91 -25.70 -2.88
C GLU A 40 28.48 -25.24 -3.20
N VAL A 41 28.13 -25.09 -4.47
CA VAL A 41 26.76 -24.75 -4.90
C VAL A 41 25.78 -25.82 -4.46
N ALA A 42 26.11 -27.11 -4.65
CA ALA A 42 25.28 -28.21 -4.18
C ALA A 42 25.12 -28.22 -2.64
N ARG A 43 26.19 -27.92 -1.90
CA ARG A 43 26.17 -27.82 -0.43
C ARG A 43 25.33 -26.64 0.05
N ILE A 44 25.44 -25.49 -0.62
CA ILE A 44 24.66 -24.29 -0.31
C ILE A 44 23.18 -24.51 -0.67
N ALA A 45 22.92 -25.26 -1.74
CA ALA A 45 21.61 -25.50 -2.35
C ALA A 45 20.83 -24.17 -2.52
N PRO A 46 21.34 -23.23 -3.34
CA PRO A 46 20.64 -21.97 -3.56
C PRO A 46 19.41 -22.15 -4.45
N ASP A 47 18.36 -21.40 -4.17
CA ASP A 47 17.17 -21.31 -5.03
C ASP A 47 17.46 -20.51 -6.31
N LEU A 48 18.46 -19.63 -6.27
CA LEU A 48 18.88 -18.81 -7.41
C LEU A 48 20.34 -18.37 -7.28
N ILE A 49 21.06 -18.28 -8.39
CA ILE A 49 22.41 -17.70 -8.49
C ILE A 49 22.38 -16.40 -9.30
N ILE A 50 23.07 -15.36 -8.82
CA ILE A 50 23.35 -14.13 -9.59
C ILE A 50 24.82 -14.10 -9.99
N VAL A 51 25.08 -13.96 -11.29
CA VAL A 51 26.40 -14.03 -11.91
C VAL A 51 26.59 -12.93 -12.95
N CYS A 52 27.80 -12.37 -13.03
CA CYS A 52 28.22 -11.48 -14.10
C CYS A 52 28.54 -12.28 -15.36
N ALA A 53 28.11 -11.80 -16.53
CA ALA A 53 28.41 -12.46 -17.81
C ALA A 53 29.92 -12.67 -18.05
N ALA A 54 30.77 -11.82 -17.47
CA ALA A 54 32.23 -11.97 -17.55
C ALA A 54 32.79 -13.19 -16.79
N ASP A 55 32.00 -13.86 -15.95
CA ASP A 55 32.41 -15.02 -15.14
C ASP A 55 32.06 -16.35 -15.83
N GLN A 56 32.46 -16.51 -17.10
CA GLN A 56 32.05 -17.63 -17.95
C GLN A 56 32.37 -19.01 -17.34
N ALA A 57 33.57 -19.20 -16.78
CA ALA A 57 33.95 -20.47 -16.16
C ALA A 57 33.00 -20.90 -15.01
N LEU A 58 32.42 -19.92 -14.30
CA LEU A 58 31.44 -20.19 -13.26
C LEU A 58 30.07 -20.49 -13.86
N LEU A 59 29.66 -19.77 -14.93
CA LEU A 59 28.45 -20.08 -15.70
C LEU A 59 28.49 -21.50 -16.25
N ASP A 60 29.60 -21.91 -16.85
CA ASP A 60 29.78 -23.27 -17.38
C ASP A 60 29.72 -24.32 -16.26
N ALA A 61 30.24 -23.98 -15.07
CA ALA A 61 30.24 -24.87 -13.92
C ALA A 61 28.83 -25.13 -13.37
N VAL A 62 27.97 -24.10 -13.33
CA VAL A 62 26.63 -24.18 -12.72
C VAL A 62 25.49 -24.33 -13.73
N GLY A 63 25.71 -24.01 -15.00
CA GLY A 63 24.70 -23.92 -16.06
C GLY A 63 24.00 -25.24 -16.37
N ASN A 64 24.63 -26.37 -16.05
CA ASN A 64 24.06 -27.71 -16.21
C ASN A 64 23.37 -28.23 -14.94
N THR A 65 23.22 -27.42 -13.90
CA THR A 65 22.56 -27.86 -12.66
C THR A 65 21.05 -27.87 -12.86
N PRO A 66 20.38 -29.04 -12.81
CA PRO A 66 18.94 -29.13 -12.98
C PRO A 66 18.21 -28.27 -11.94
N ASP A 67 17.09 -27.65 -12.34
CA ASP A 67 16.21 -26.82 -11.51
C ASP A 67 16.82 -25.53 -10.92
N LEU A 68 18.12 -25.29 -11.13
CA LEU A 68 18.81 -24.10 -10.65
C LEU A 68 18.49 -22.89 -11.54
N ARG A 69 18.00 -21.82 -10.90
CA ARG A 69 17.72 -20.54 -11.58
C ARG A 69 18.98 -19.70 -11.58
N ILE A 70 19.36 -19.15 -12.73
CA ILE A 70 20.56 -18.34 -12.90
C ILE A 70 20.14 -16.99 -13.50
N VAL A 71 20.56 -15.90 -12.86
CA VAL A 71 20.43 -14.54 -13.38
C VAL A 71 21.81 -14.04 -13.75
N VAL A 72 22.01 -13.86 -15.05
CA VAL A 72 23.23 -13.28 -15.62
C VAL A 72 23.03 -11.78 -15.73
N PHE A 73 23.98 -10.99 -15.24
CA PHE A 73 23.96 -9.54 -15.44
C PHE A 73 25.16 -9.07 -16.24
N ALA A 74 24.96 -8.06 -17.07
CA ALA A 74 25.97 -7.52 -17.97
C ALA A 74 25.76 -6.03 -18.23
N THR A 75 26.80 -5.34 -18.69
CA THR A 75 26.72 -3.94 -19.11
C THR A 75 26.55 -3.75 -20.61
N THR A 76 26.89 -4.78 -21.40
CA THR A 76 26.69 -4.86 -22.84
C THR A 76 26.27 -6.28 -23.21
N ALA A 77 25.50 -6.41 -24.28
CA ALA A 77 25.14 -7.72 -24.83
C ALA A 77 26.38 -8.47 -25.39
N ASP A 78 27.41 -7.74 -25.81
CA ASP A 78 28.65 -8.31 -26.34
C ASP A 78 29.45 -9.13 -25.31
N ALA A 79 29.16 -8.94 -24.02
CA ALA A 79 29.81 -9.66 -22.93
C ALA A 79 29.20 -11.04 -22.67
N ILE A 80 28.21 -11.45 -23.46
CA ILE A 80 27.46 -12.70 -23.28
C ILE A 80 27.92 -13.69 -24.34
N GLU A 81 28.53 -14.80 -23.92
CA GLU A 81 28.94 -15.86 -24.84
C GLU A 81 27.71 -16.51 -25.52
N PRO A 82 27.80 -16.84 -26.82
CA PRO A 82 26.74 -17.56 -27.52
C PRO A 82 26.32 -18.84 -26.78
N GLY A 83 25.01 -19.08 -26.68
CA GLY A 83 24.47 -20.26 -25.99
C GLY A 83 24.27 -20.11 -24.48
N THR A 84 24.82 -19.07 -23.85
CA THR A 84 24.65 -18.81 -22.40
C THR A 84 23.17 -18.67 -22.00
N LEU A 85 22.34 -18.11 -22.89
CA LEU A 85 20.92 -17.86 -22.64
C LEU A 85 20.01 -19.00 -23.11
N ASP A 86 20.56 -20.05 -23.72
CA ASP A 86 19.76 -21.14 -24.31
C ASP A 86 19.17 -22.06 -23.23
N HIS A 87 19.73 -22.05 -22.02
CA HIS A 87 19.21 -22.82 -20.90
C HIS A 87 17.96 -22.13 -20.30
N PRO A 88 16.80 -22.80 -20.19
CA PRO A 88 15.55 -22.18 -19.73
C PRO A 88 15.62 -21.67 -18.28
N GLY A 89 16.54 -22.23 -17.48
CA GLY A 89 16.86 -21.77 -16.13
C GLY A 89 17.66 -20.46 -16.06
N VAL A 90 18.09 -19.87 -17.18
CA VAL A 90 18.91 -18.64 -17.23
C VAL A 90 18.05 -17.42 -17.63
N SER A 91 18.31 -16.23 -17.07
CA SER A 91 17.86 -14.95 -17.62
C SER A 91 18.93 -13.88 -17.57
N LEU A 92 18.75 -12.86 -18.42
CA LEU A 92 19.64 -11.73 -18.57
C LEU A 92 19.09 -10.47 -17.89
N ALA A 93 19.94 -9.79 -17.14
CA ALA A 93 19.77 -8.45 -16.61
C ALA A 93 20.81 -7.49 -17.23
N LEU A 94 20.42 -6.79 -18.29
CA LEU A 94 21.30 -5.90 -19.05
C LEU A 94 21.03 -4.42 -18.70
N ALA A 95 22.08 -3.64 -18.42
CA ALA A 95 21.95 -2.19 -18.25
C ALA A 95 23.27 -1.44 -18.49
N ALA A 96 23.20 -0.14 -18.81
CA ALA A 96 24.37 0.63 -19.25
C ALA A 96 25.52 0.75 -18.23
N THR A 97 25.25 0.60 -16.94
CA THR A 97 26.28 0.63 -15.88
C THR A 97 26.18 -0.59 -14.97
N GLN A 98 27.29 -0.99 -14.36
CA GLN A 98 27.33 -2.15 -13.46
C GLN A 98 26.31 -2.03 -12.32
N ALA A 99 26.21 -0.87 -11.67
CA ALA A 99 25.23 -0.64 -10.60
C ALA A 99 23.77 -0.72 -11.09
N GLN A 100 23.49 -0.41 -12.36
CA GLN A 100 22.18 -0.62 -12.96
C GLN A 100 21.93 -2.09 -13.30
N ALA A 101 22.95 -2.80 -13.80
CA ALA A 101 22.87 -4.21 -14.14
C ALA A 101 22.68 -5.07 -12.87
N GLU A 102 23.41 -4.78 -11.79
CA GLU A 102 23.21 -5.38 -10.47
C GLU A 102 21.76 -5.19 -9.99
N ARG A 103 21.22 -3.97 -10.09
CA ARG A 103 19.83 -3.68 -9.72
C ARG A 103 18.83 -4.49 -10.54
N ALA A 104 19.04 -4.59 -11.86
CA ALA A 104 18.21 -5.38 -12.75
C ALA A 104 18.31 -6.87 -12.41
N ALA A 105 19.49 -7.35 -12.01
CA ALA A 105 19.72 -8.73 -11.60
C ALA A 105 18.92 -9.10 -10.35
N PHE A 106 18.93 -8.24 -9.33
CA PHE A 106 18.15 -8.47 -8.11
C PHE A 106 16.64 -8.35 -8.35
N ALA A 107 16.20 -7.45 -9.25
CA ALA A 107 14.80 -7.38 -9.66
C ALA A 107 14.35 -8.65 -10.41
N GLU A 108 15.20 -9.19 -11.27
CA GLU A 108 14.94 -10.45 -11.98
C GLU A 108 14.99 -11.66 -11.05
N ALA A 109 15.91 -11.67 -10.08
CA ALA A 109 15.98 -12.68 -9.04
C ALA A 109 14.71 -12.71 -8.20
N GLU A 110 14.23 -11.55 -7.76
CA GLU A 110 12.94 -11.40 -7.09
C GLU A 110 11.81 -11.98 -7.95
N ARG A 111 11.70 -11.57 -9.22
CA ARG A 111 10.68 -12.08 -10.15
C ARG A 111 10.69 -13.60 -10.26
N ARG A 112 11.87 -14.19 -10.43
CA ARG A 112 12.02 -15.65 -10.53
C ARG A 112 11.76 -16.36 -9.22
N LEU A 113 11.90 -15.69 -8.09
CA LEU A 113 11.69 -16.25 -6.75
C LEU A 113 10.32 -15.93 -6.17
N ARG A 114 9.42 -15.30 -6.92
CA ARG A 114 8.04 -15.12 -6.46
C ARG A 114 7.37 -16.47 -6.20
N PRO A 115 6.45 -16.55 -5.23
CA PRO A 115 5.52 -17.67 -5.13
C PRO A 115 4.73 -17.75 -6.44
N VAL A 116 4.71 -18.92 -7.07
CA VAL A 116 3.78 -19.17 -8.18
C VAL A 116 2.43 -19.47 -7.55
N PRO A 117 1.39 -18.66 -7.80
CA PRO A 117 0.06 -18.98 -7.28
C PRO A 117 -0.36 -20.36 -7.81
N THR A 118 -0.73 -21.28 -6.93
CA THR A 118 -1.41 -22.49 -7.37
C THR A 118 -2.80 -22.09 -7.87
N ALA A 119 -3.05 -22.29 -9.17
CA ALA A 119 -4.33 -22.00 -9.77
C ALA A 119 -5.21 -23.26 -9.76
N PRO A 120 -6.18 -23.42 -8.83
CA PRO A 120 -7.28 -24.31 -9.09
C PRO A 120 -8.06 -23.79 -10.31
N ALA A 121 -8.29 -24.70 -11.27
CA ALA A 121 -9.11 -24.44 -12.44
C ALA A 121 -10.55 -24.18 -11.99
N VAL A 122 -11.10 -23.01 -12.31
CA VAL A 122 -12.50 -22.70 -12.02
C VAL A 122 -13.19 -22.32 -13.32
N GLY A 123 -14.20 -23.10 -13.70
CA GLY A 123 -15.04 -22.82 -14.86
C GLY A 123 -15.93 -21.59 -14.62
N ARG A 124 -16.05 -20.76 -15.67
CA ARG A 124 -17.00 -19.64 -15.77
C ARG A 124 -18.45 -20.16 -15.85
N VAL A 125 -19.44 -19.36 -15.42
CA VAL A 125 -20.77 -19.12 -16.07
C VAL A 125 -21.77 -18.45 -15.08
N PRO A 126 -22.78 -17.68 -15.57
CA PRO A 126 -23.65 -16.77 -14.80
C PRO A 126 -24.61 -17.45 -13.80
N GLY A 127 -25.12 -16.67 -12.84
CA GLY A 127 -26.06 -17.12 -11.80
C GLY A 127 -25.40 -17.49 -10.46
N LYS A 128 -24.10 -17.23 -10.30
CA LYS A 128 -23.35 -17.52 -9.07
C LYS A 128 -23.43 -16.39 -8.06
N ARG A 129 -23.60 -16.76 -6.80
CA ARG A 129 -23.63 -15.88 -5.64
C ARG A 129 -22.22 -15.58 -5.13
N VAL A 130 -21.93 -14.32 -4.85
CA VAL A 130 -20.68 -13.85 -4.23
C VAL A 130 -21.00 -13.26 -2.86
N ALA A 131 -20.45 -13.86 -1.80
CA ALA A 131 -20.47 -13.27 -0.47
C ALA A 131 -19.22 -12.40 -0.25
N MET A 132 -19.42 -11.12 0.02
CA MET A 132 -18.35 -10.15 0.23
C MET A 132 -18.33 -9.69 1.69
N VAL A 133 -17.15 -9.59 2.30
CA VAL A 133 -16.96 -9.11 3.68
C VAL A 133 -16.22 -7.78 3.68
N GLY A 134 -16.85 -6.77 4.25
CA GLY A 134 -16.42 -5.37 4.24
C GLY A 134 -17.07 -4.59 3.10
N ALA A 135 -17.63 -3.42 3.43
CA ALA A 135 -18.28 -2.45 2.56
C ALA A 135 -17.47 -1.13 2.50
N GLY A 136 -16.15 -1.23 2.61
CA GLY A 136 -15.24 -0.12 2.35
C GLY A 136 -15.04 0.13 0.85
N ALA A 137 -14.35 1.22 0.50
CA ALA A 137 -14.17 1.67 -0.88
C ALA A 137 -13.66 0.58 -1.85
N VAL A 138 -12.73 -0.28 -1.41
CA VAL A 138 -12.22 -1.40 -2.22
C VAL A 138 -13.37 -2.34 -2.62
N ASN A 139 -14.13 -2.83 -1.65
CA ASN A 139 -15.20 -3.78 -1.91
C ASN A 139 -16.44 -3.15 -2.54
N LEU A 140 -16.73 -1.86 -2.29
CA LEU A 140 -17.81 -1.17 -3.00
C LEU A 140 -17.52 -1.06 -4.51
N VAL A 141 -16.28 -0.75 -4.88
CA VAL A 141 -15.84 -0.74 -6.29
C VAL A 141 -15.82 -2.15 -6.87
N THR A 142 -15.35 -3.14 -6.12
CA THR A 142 -15.40 -4.56 -6.52
C THR A 142 -16.84 -5.06 -6.72
N ALA A 143 -17.77 -4.74 -5.81
CA ALA A 143 -19.17 -5.11 -5.92
C ALA A 143 -19.82 -4.48 -7.16
N LEU A 144 -19.51 -3.21 -7.45
CA LEU A 144 -19.94 -2.55 -8.70
C LEU A 144 -19.43 -3.28 -9.94
N ARG A 145 -18.17 -3.72 -9.90
CA ARG A 145 -17.56 -4.46 -11.00
C ARG A 145 -18.18 -5.85 -11.19
N LEU A 146 -18.44 -6.57 -10.10
CA LEU A 146 -19.04 -7.91 -10.09
C LEU A 146 -20.52 -7.87 -10.49
N ALA A 147 -21.30 -6.93 -9.95
CA ALA A 147 -22.71 -6.75 -10.32
C ALA A 147 -22.85 -6.42 -11.81
N ARG A 148 -21.99 -5.54 -12.36
CA ARG A 148 -21.93 -5.25 -13.81
C ARG A 148 -21.52 -6.48 -14.63
N ALA A 149 -20.78 -7.41 -14.05
CA ALA A 149 -20.42 -8.68 -14.69
C ALA A 149 -21.50 -9.77 -14.56
N GLY A 150 -22.63 -9.48 -13.89
CA GLY A 150 -23.78 -10.38 -13.78
C GLY A 150 -23.75 -11.35 -12.59
N TYR A 151 -22.93 -11.08 -11.57
CA TYR A 151 -22.94 -11.87 -10.33
C TYR A 151 -24.04 -11.39 -9.37
N GLU A 152 -24.62 -12.33 -8.63
CA GLU A 152 -25.47 -12.00 -7.48
C GLU A 152 -24.58 -11.69 -6.28
N VAL A 153 -24.67 -10.48 -5.73
CA VAL A 153 -23.73 -10.01 -4.70
C VAL A 153 -24.44 -9.77 -3.38
N ASP A 154 -23.89 -10.36 -2.32
CA ASP A 154 -24.21 -10.05 -0.94
C ASP A 154 -22.99 -9.40 -0.28
N VAL A 155 -23.17 -8.26 0.36
CA VAL A 155 -22.11 -7.54 1.08
C VAL A 155 -22.45 -7.51 2.56
N PHE A 156 -21.57 -8.07 3.39
CA PHE A 156 -21.68 -8.10 4.84
C PHE A 156 -20.69 -7.12 5.44
N ASP A 157 -21.14 -6.25 6.34
CA ASP A 157 -20.26 -5.36 7.09
C ASP A 157 -20.75 -5.24 8.54
N ARG A 158 -19.82 -5.07 9.46
CA ARG A 158 -20.08 -4.87 10.89
C ARG A 158 -20.60 -3.47 11.20
N MET A 159 -20.35 -2.49 10.33
CA MET A 159 -20.82 -1.13 10.55
C MET A 159 -22.34 -1.02 10.38
N PRO A 160 -22.99 -0.08 11.08
CA PRO A 160 -24.37 0.31 10.79
C PRO A 160 -24.57 0.75 9.33
N ASP A 161 -25.83 0.77 8.86
CA ASP A 161 -26.13 1.23 7.50
C ASP A 161 -25.71 2.70 7.33
N PRO A 162 -24.75 3.00 6.43
CA PRO A 162 -24.27 4.36 6.24
C PRO A 162 -25.31 5.26 5.55
N LEU A 163 -26.41 4.71 5.03
CA LEU A 163 -27.53 5.47 4.49
C LEU A 163 -28.52 5.93 5.58
N GLU A 164 -28.50 5.30 6.75
CA GLU A 164 -29.42 5.59 7.86
C GLU A 164 -28.78 6.46 8.94
N THR A 165 -27.46 6.37 9.14
CA THR A 165 -26.75 7.14 10.16
C THR A 165 -25.37 7.64 9.71
N ASP A 166 -24.92 8.72 10.33
CA ASP A 166 -23.55 9.23 10.32
C ASP A 166 -22.83 8.99 11.65
N ASP A 167 -23.57 8.57 12.68
CA ASP A 167 -23.05 8.22 14.00
C ASP A 167 -22.69 6.73 14.03
N PHE A 168 -21.40 6.46 13.93
CA PHE A 168 -20.88 5.11 13.93
C PHE A 168 -20.07 4.85 15.21
N PRO A 169 -20.22 3.67 15.83
CA PRO A 169 -19.34 3.26 16.91
C PRO A 169 -17.87 3.33 16.46
N ALA A 170 -17.00 3.84 17.32
CA ALA A 170 -15.58 4.03 17.02
C ALA A 170 -14.88 2.71 16.63
N ASP A 171 -15.32 1.61 17.20
CA ASP A 171 -14.85 0.27 16.90
C ASP A 171 -15.46 -0.32 15.63
N ALA A 172 -16.52 0.26 15.06
CA ALA A 172 -17.26 -0.28 13.92
C ALA A 172 -16.81 0.27 12.55
N VAL A 173 -16.13 1.42 12.49
CA VAL A 173 -15.71 2.04 11.22
C VAL A 173 -14.25 1.80 10.84
N GLY A 174 -14.04 1.49 9.56
CA GLY A 174 -12.71 1.41 8.95
C GLY A 174 -12.29 2.72 8.26
N ALA A 175 -11.33 2.60 7.33
CA ALA A 175 -10.69 3.75 6.67
C ALA A 175 -11.58 4.57 5.70
N THR A 176 -12.77 4.07 5.32
CA THR A 176 -13.67 4.72 4.33
C THR A 176 -14.66 5.65 5.03
N PHE A 177 -15.36 5.16 6.05
CA PHE A 177 -16.36 5.91 6.79
C PHE A 177 -15.83 6.54 8.08
N GLY A 178 -14.67 6.09 8.58
CA GLY A 178 -13.91 6.78 9.62
C GLY A 178 -13.19 8.02 9.09
N GLY A 179 -12.88 8.98 9.98
CA GLY A 179 -12.28 10.27 9.64
C GLY A 179 -13.29 11.24 9.05
N LEU A 180 -12.83 12.12 8.15
CA LEU A 180 -13.70 13.09 7.46
C LEU A 180 -14.01 12.66 6.03
N ASP A 181 -15.00 13.30 5.42
CA ASP A 181 -15.49 12.98 4.08
C ASP A 181 -14.50 13.46 3.00
N ALA A 182 -13.32 12.86 2.93
CA ALA A 182 -12.22 13.40 2.15
C ALA A 182 -11.25 12.31 1.68
N ARG A 183 -10.98 12.28 0.38
CA ARG A 183 -9.86 11.49 -0.17
C ARG A 183 -9.21 12.13 -1.37
N ILE A 184 -7.92 11.81 -1.52
CA ILE A 184 -7.12 12.16 -2.69
C ILE A 184 -6.76 10.87 -3.41
N PHE A 185 -6.74 10.96 -4.74
CA PHE A 185 -6.04 10.07 -5.62
C PHE A 185 -4.78 10.78 -6.15
N SER A 186 -3.65 10.07 -6.19
CA SER A 186 -2.45 10.50 -6.90
C SER A 186 -1.62 9.27 -7.28
N TYR A 187 -0.74 9.37 -8.29
CA TYR A 187 0.09 8.23 -8.70
C TYR A 187 0.97 7.65 -7.60
N ASN A 188 1.35 8.44 -6.59
CA ASN A 188 2.14 8.02 -5.45
C ASN A 188 1.35 8.00 -4.14
N GLU A 189 0.03 7.81 -4.21
CA GLU A 189 -0.75 7.38 -3.06
C GLU A 189 -0.14 6.07 -2.52
N SER A 190 0.11 6.03 -1.21
CA SER A 190 0.70 4.85 -0.58
C SER A 190 1.99 4.35 -1.21
N ARG A 191 2.83 5.29 -1.70
CA ARG A 191 4.25 4.98 -1.90
C ARG A 191 4.77 4.21 -0.69
N HIS A 192 5.66 3.25 -0.91
CA HIS A 192 6.17 2.44 0.19
C HIS A 192 6.80 3.37 1.24
N HIS A 193 6.18 3.51 2.41
CA HIS A 193 6.46 4.61 3.33
C HIS A 193 7.89 4.59 3.89
N LEU A 194 8.50 3.40 3.88
CA LEU A 194 9.88 3.19 4.31
C LEU A 194 10.91 3.28 3.18
N TYR A 195 10.47 3.42 1.93
CA TYR A 195 11.38 3.52 0.80
C TYR A 195 11.90 4.96 0.66
N ARG A 196 13.17 5.17 1.03
CA ARG A 196 13.88 6.46 0.88
C ARG A 196 14.83 6.50 -0.34
N GLY A 197 14.71 5.53 -1.23
CA GLY A 197 15.64 5.32 -2.35
C GLY A 197 16.50 4.07 -2.14
N VAL A 198 17.04 3.53 -3.24
CA VAL A 198 17.87 2.31 -3.18
C VAL A 198 19.22 2.58 -2.50
N ALA A 199 19.68 3.83 -2.46
CA ALA A 199 21.04 4.22 -2.04
C ALA A 199 21.27 4.33 -0.54
N THR A 200 20.22 4.30 0.28
CA THR A 200 20.32 4.58 1.71
C THR A 200 19.62 3.47 2.47
N ARG A 201 20.34 2.72 3.30
CA ARG A 201 19.71 2.14 4.50
C ARG A 201 19.31 3.34 5.36
N SER A 202 18.09 3.83 5.20
CA SER A 202 17.62 4.90 6.07
C SER A 202 17.43 4.31 7.46
N GLU A 203 17.87 5.02 8.49
CA GLU A 203 17.49 4.72 9.87
C GLU A 203 15.98 4.93 9.98
N ILE A 204 15.21 3.89 9.70
CA ILE A 204 13.76 3.90 9.87
C ILE A 204 13.50 3.99 11.38
N ARG A 205 12.91 5.09 11.84
CA ARG A 205 12.61 5.32 13.25
C ARG A 205 11.25 4.75 13.65
N PHE A 206 10.89 3.56 13.18
CA PHE A 206 9.54 3.02 13.41
C PHE A 206 9.26 2.75 14.89
N ARG A 207 10.28 2.33 15.64
CA ARG A 207 10.22 2.04 17.08
C ARG A 207 10.16 3.28 17.99
N HIS A 208 10.21 4.49 17.43
CA HIS A 208 10.18 5.73 18.21
C HIS A 208 8.76 6.31 18.27
N ARG A 209 8.50 7.06 19.33
CA ARG A 209 7.28 7.88 19.49
C ARG A 209 7.22 8.97 18.43
N ILE A 210 6.04 9.50 18.14
CA ILE A 210 5.88 10.58 17.15
C ILE A 210 6.62 11.84 17.63
N SER A 211 6.64 12.10 18.94
CA SER A 211 7.47 13.14 19.58
C SER A 211 8.96 13.03 19.29
N ASP A 212 9.47 11.81 19.12
CA ASP A 212 10.87 11.52 18.79
C ASP A 212 11.09 11.30 17.28
N ALA A 213 10.19 11.88 16.46
CA ALA A 213 10.17 11.73 15.01
C ALA A 213 10.10 10.26 14.55
N GLY A 214 9.33 9.44 15.26
CA GLY A 214 9.03 8.06 14.91
C GLY A 214 7.60 7.85 14.41
N TRP A 215 7.07 6.63 14.65
CA TRP A 215 5.78 6.18 14.15
C TRP A 215 4.82 5.67 15.24
N LEU A 216 5.28 5.42 16.46
CA LEU A 216 4.45 4.83 17.50
C LEU A 216 3.51 5.85 18.15
N SER A 217 2.23 5.51 18.23
CA SER A 217 1.23 6.27 18.99
C SER A 217 1.13 5.85 20.46
N ARG A 218 2.02 4.97 20.91
CA ARG A 218 2.15 4.50 22.30
C ARG A 218 3.60 4.09 22.57
N ASP A 219 3.97 3.94 23.84
CA ASP A 219 5.33 3.58 24.20
C ASP A 219 5.70 2.18 23.70
N LEU A 220 6.94 2.01 23.22
CA LEU A 220 7.44 0.74 22.67
C LEU A 220 7.30 -0.42 23.66
N ASP A 221 7.53 -0.15 24.95
CA ASP A 221 7.46 -1.14 26.03
C ASP A 221 6.02 -1.62 26.30
N THR A 222 5.01 -0.89 25.82
CA THR A 222 3.60 -1.27 25.97
C THR A 222 3.09 -2.18 24.85
N LEU A 223 3.89 -2.38 23.80
CA LEU A 223 3.55 -3.30 22.72
C LEU A 223 3.65 -4.75 23.22
N ASP A 224 2.89 -5.66 22.62
CA ASP A 224 3.07 -7.09 22.85
C ASP A 224 4.11 -7.70 21.88
N ASP A 225 4.45 -8.97 22.06
CA ASP A 225 5.46 -9.65 21.23
C ASP A 225 5.02 -9.82 19.77
N GLU A 226 3.71 -9.89 19.51
CA GLU A 226 3.20 -10.00 18.16
C GLU A 226 3.30 -8.67 17.41
N GLU A 227 3.02 -7.56 18.11
CA GLU A 227 3.21 -6.19 17.63
C GLU A 227 4.68 -5.88 17.38
N ARG A 228 5.58 -6.26 18.30
CA ARG A 228 7.03 -6.15 18.09
C ARG A 228 7.50 -6.98 16.90
N GLY A 229 7.06 -8.23 16.79
CA GLY A 229 7.39 -9.10 15.67
C GLY A 229 6.87 -8.57 14.32
N TRP A 230 5.74 -7.86 14.31
CA TRP A 230 5.25 -7.17 13.12
C TRP A 230 6.20 -6.03 12.69
N ILE A 231 6.68 -5.25 13.65
CA ILE A 231 7.68 -4.19 13.41
C ILE A 231 9.00 -4.80 12.91
N ASP A 232 9.46 -5.90 13.51
CA ASP A 232 10.66 -6.61 13.07
C ASP A 232 10.56 -7.03 11.59
N ARG A 233 9.42 -7.61 11.18
CA ARG A 233 9.17 -7.96 9.77
C ARG A 233 9.14 -6.75 8.85
N LEU A 234 8.61 -5.63 9.32
CA LEU A 234 8.57 -4.38 8.56
C LEU A 234 9.97 -3.79 8.34
N GLU A 235 10.79 -3.77 9.39
CA GLU A 235 12.17 -3.28 9.33
C GLU A 235 13.11 -4.24 8.59
N ALA A 236 12.76 -5.53 8.49
CA ALA A 236 13.52 -6.54 7.76
C ALA A 236 13.42 -6.41 6.24
N VAL A 237 12.46 -5.64 5.68
CA VAL A 237 12.33 -5.47 4.23
C VAL A 237 13.52 -4.65 3.69
N PRO A 238 14.40 -5.21 2.84
CA PRO A 238 15.58 -4.48 2.38
C PRO A 238 15.21 -3.33 1.42
N PRO A 239 15.98 -2.23 1.37
CA PRO A 239 15.65 -1.04 0.57
C PRO A 239 15.40 -1.31 -0.93
N TRP A 240 16.12 -2.26 -1.52
CA TRP A 240 15.92 -2.64 -2.93
C TRP A 240 14.55 -3.30 -3.14
N LEU A 241 14.11 -4.16 -2.23
CA LEU A 241 12.83 -4.86 -2.30
C LEU A 241 11.68 -3.90 -2.02
N ALA A 242 11.83 -3.00 -1.04
CA ALA A 242 10.93 -1.88 -0.82
C ALA A 242 10.79 -1.01 -2.09
N GLY A 243 11.87 -0.83 -2.85
CA GLY A 243 11.86 -0.15 -4.15
C GLY A 243 11.08 -0.89 -5.23
N VAL A 244 11.15 -2.23 -5.26
CA VAL A 244 10.33 -3.09 -6.14
C VAL A 244 8.85 -2.99 -5.76
N TYR A 245 8.53 -3.12 -4.48
CA TYR A 245 7.15 -2.98 -3.97
C TYR A 245 6.57 -1.60 -4.26
N ASN A 246 7.36 -0.56 -4.04
CA ASN A 246 6.98 0.80 -4.39
C ASN A 246 6.59 0.91 -5.87
N ARG A 247 7.35 0.29 -6.78
CA ARG A 247 7.01 0.31 -8.21
C ARG A 247 5.68 -0.38 -8.50
N CYS A 248 5.44 -1.58 -7.94
CA CYS A 248 4.16 -2.28 -8.08
C CYS A 248 2.98 -1.38 -7.66
N ILE A 249 3.09 -0.69 -6.52
CA ILE A 249 2.06 0.22 -6.03
C ILE A 249 1.81 1.38 -7.01
N LEU A 250 2.90 2.01 -7.49
CA LEU A 250 2.80 3.12 -8.44
C LEU A 250 2.14 2.68 -9.76
N ASP A 251 2.46 1.48 -10.26
CA ASP A 251 1.91 0.95 -11.50
C ASP A 251 0.41 0.66 -11.36
N TYR A 252 -0.03 0.06 -10.24
CA TYR A 252 -1.46 -0.15 -9.97
C TYR A 252 -2.22 1.16 -9.72
N ASN A 253 -1.60 2.17 -9.11
CA ASN A 253 -2.20 3.49 -9.01
C ASN A 253 -2.44 4.08 -10.42
N ARG A 254 -1.41 4.09 -11.29
CA ARG A 254 -1.57 4.59 -12.67
C ARG A 254 -2.68 3.86 -13.43
N ALA A 255 -2.69 2.54 -13.35
CA ALA A 255 -3.72 1.70 -13.97
C ALA A 255 -5.12 2.01 -13.41
N SER A 256 -5.22 2.40 -12.14
CA SER A 256 -6.48 2.73 -11.49
C SER A 256 -7.01 4.12 -11.81
N LEU A 257 -6.18 5.09 -12.17
CA LEU A 257 -6.66 6.43 -12.56
C LEU A 257 -7.63 6.36 -13.74
N ALA A 258 -7.20 5.72 -14.83
CA ALA A 258 -8.02 5.57 -16.03
C ALA A 258 -9.36 4.86 -15.72
N ARG A 259 -9.33 3.87 -14.82
CA ARG A 259 -10.53 3.12 -14.41
C ARG A 259 -11.43 3.93 -13.48
N TRP A 260 -10.88 4.78 -12.62
CA TRP A 260 -11.68 5.73 -11.83
C TRP A 260 -12.45 6.67 -12.76
N HIS A 261 -11.78 7.25 -13.75
CA HIS A 261 -12.44 8.08 -14.75
C HIS A 261 -13.47 7.30 -15.58
N GLU A 262 -13.22 6.04 -15.92
CA GLU A 262 -14.23 5.16 -16.54
C GLU A 262 -15.46 4.99 -15.65
N ILE A 263 -15.28 4.66 -14.37
CA ILE A 263 -16.39 4.50 -13.41
C ILE A 263 -17.20 5.80 -13.32
N PHE A 264 -16.54 6.95 -13.25
CA PHE A 264 -17.20 8.25 -13.20
C PHE A 264 -17.96 8.57 -14.49
N GLY A 265 -17.39 8.25 -15.66
CA GLY A 265 -18.05 8.44 -16.96
C GLY A 265 -19.25 7.51 -17.16
N VAL A 266 -19.16 6.26 -16.70
CA VAL A 266 -20.22 5.26 -16.81
C VAL A 266 -21.34 5.50 -15.79
N PHE A 267 -20.99 5.98 -14.59
CA PHE A 267 -21.93 6.20 -13.50
C PHE A 267 -21.83 7.64 -12.94
N PRO A 268 -22.15 8.67 -13.74
CA PRO A 268 -21.98 10.07 -13.32
C PRO A 268 -22.81 10.44 -12.09
N ALA A 269 -23.93 9.74 -11.84
CA ALA A 269 -24.75 9.91 -10.65
C ALA A 269 -24.01 9.65 -9.34
N LEU A 270 -22.89 8.90 -9.36
CA LEU A 270 -22.03 8.68 -8.20
C LEU A 270 -21.35 9.96 -7.71
N LEU A 271 -21.15 10.93 -8.59
CA LEU A 271 -20.47 12.18 -8.28
C LEU A 271 -21.37 13.23 -7.63
N ARG A 272 -22.69 13.00 -7.57
CA ARG A 272 -23.64 13.94 -6.97
C ARG A 272 -23.30 14.20 -5.50
N GLY A 273 -22.97 15.45 -5.20
CA GLY A 273 -22.55 15.88 -3.86
C GLY A 273 -21.17 15.39 -3.43
N ALA A 274 -20.48 14.57 -4.23
CA ALA A 274 -19.19 14.00 -3.86
C ALA A 274 -18.01 14.97 -4.06
N ASN A 275 -18.25 16.19 -4.52
CA ASN A 275 -17.24 17.24 -4.75
C ASN A 275 -15.97 16.73 -5.45
N LEU A 276 -16.14 16.08 -6.61
CA LEU A 276 -14.99 15.68 -7.41
C LEU A 276 -14.26 16.94 -7.88
N VAL A 277 -12.99 17.06 -7.49
CA VAL A 277 -12.08 18.08 -8.00
C VAL A 277 -10.97 17.38 -8.77
N ASP A 278 -11.07 17.41 -10.11
CA ASP A 278 -10.17 16.70 -11.03
C ASP A 278 -8.86 17.46 -11.31
N ARG A 279 -8.23 17.89 -10.23
CA ARG A 279 -6.91 18.54 -10.21
C ARG A 279 -6.30 18.38 -8.82
N LEU A 280 -4.97 18.37 -8.75
CA LEU A 280 -4.24 18.25 -7.49
C LEU A 280 -3.00 19.14 -7.47
N LEU A 281 -2.80 19.84 -6.35
CA LEU A 281 -1.56 20.55 -6.07
C LEU A 281 -0.71 19.77 -5.07
N ARG A 282 0.60 19.85 -5.26
CA ARG A 282 1.60 19.50 -4.25
C ARG A 282 2.30 20.74 -3.77
N VAL A 283 2.24 20.98 -2.47
CA VAL A 283 2.85 22.15 -1.82
C VAL A 283 4.01 21.68 -0.95
N TYR A 284 5.12 22.40 -1.01
CA TYR A 284 6.36 22.06 -0.30
C TYR A 284 6.78 23.23 0.58
N GLN A 285 7.09 22.95 1.85
CA GLN A 285 7.47 23.98 2.81
C GLN A 285 8.98 24.25 2.86
N THR A 286 9.79 23.50 2.10
CA THR A 286 11.25 23.70 1.99
C THR A 286 11.73 23.58 0.55
N GLN A 287 12.77 24.35 0.20
CA GLN A 287 13.34 24.37 -1.16
C GLN A 287 13.95 23.02 -1.55
N ALA A 288 14.60 22.34 -0.59
CA ALA A 288 15.19 21.02 -0.81
C ALA A 288 14.12 19.97 -1.17
N ALA A 289 13.00 19.95 -0.43
CA ALA A 289 11.90 19.03 -0.70
C ALA A 289 11.24 19.33 -2.05
N PHE A 290 11.05 20.61 -2.38
CA PHE A 290 10.52 21.04 -3.68
C PHE A 290 11.40 20.60 -4.85
N ALA A 291 12.72 20.86 -4.78
CA ALA A 291 13.66 20.49 -5.84
C ALA A 291 13.72 18.97 -6.06
N ALA A 292 13.80 18.19 -4.97
CA ALA A 292 13.80 16.73 -5.03
C ALA A 292 12.50 16.19 -5.64
N ALA A 293 11.35 16.72 -5.22
CA ALA A 293 10.06 16.28 -5.71
C ALA A 293 9.78 16.70 -7.15
N SER A 294 10.20 17.91 -7.56
CA SER A 294 10.08 18.36 -8.95
C SER A 294 10.77 17.39 -9.91
N ARG A 295 11.92 16.81 -9.52
CA ARG A 295 12.59 15.75 -10.29
C ARG A 295 11.82 14.43 -10.24
N SER A 296 11.40 13.97 -9.06
CA SER A 296 10.76 12.65 -8.91
C SER A 296 9.37 12.59 -9.54
N GLU A 297 8.54 13.63 -9.41
CA GLU A 297 7.20 13.71 -10.02
C GLU A 297 7.28 13.78 -11.55
N ARG A 298 8.35 14.38 -12.11
CA ARG A 298 8.63 14.34 -13.55
C ARG A 298 8.95 12.93 -14.02
N ILE A 299 9.81 12.21 -13.30
CA ILE A 299 10.16 10.81 -13.63
C ILE A 299 8.94 9.89 -13.50
N LEU A 300 8.08 10.15 -12.51
CA LEU A 300 6.81 9.43 -12.32
C LEU A 300 5.81 9.67 -13.46
N GLY A 301 5.98 10.75 -14.24
CA GLY A 301 5.01 11.20 -15.24
C GLY A 301 3.78 11.90 -14.63
N ALA A 302 3.84 12.27 -13.35
CA ALA A 302 2.75 12.92 -12.64
C ALA A 302 2.80 14.45 -12.75
N ARG A 303 3.99 15.05 -12.89
CA ARG A 303 4.14 16.53 -12.91
C ARG A 303 3.56 17.12 -14.20
N ARG A 304 2.61 18.05 -14.04
CA ARG A 304 2.01 18.83 -15.13
C ARG A 304 2.62 20.22 -15.24
N GLU A 305 2.78 20.89 -14.11
CA GLU A 305 3.20 22.29 -14.06
C GLU A 305 4.05 22.55 -12.81
N ILE A 306 5.00 23.48 -12.91
CA ILE A 306 5.71 24.05 -11.76
C ILE A 306 5.11 25.42 -11.50
N LEU A 307 4.72 25.70 -10.26
CA LEU A 307 4.15 26.99 -9.87
C LEU A 307 5.15 27.74 -8.97
N SER A 308 5.43 29.00 -9.31
CA SER A 308 6.08 29.91 -8.38
C SER A 308 5.14 30.28 -7.23
N ALA A 309 5.65 30.93 -6.17
CA ALA A 309 4.80 31.41 -5.09
C ALA A 309 3.74 32.42 -5.58
N SER A 310 4.09 33.28 -6.55
CA SER A 310 3.14 34.22 -7.16
C SER A 310 2.07 33.50 -7.99
N ASP A 311 2.44 32.47 -8.76
CA ASP A 311 1.48 31.69 -9.55
C ASP A 311 0.52 30.92 -8.63
N LEU A 312 1.03 30.37 -7.53
CA LEU A 312 0.22 29.71 -6.52
C LEU A 312 -0.79 30.66 -5.89
N VAL A 313 -0.36 31.87 -5.47
CA VAL A 313 -1.26 32.87 -4.88
C VAL A 313 -2.28 33.39 -5.90
N ALA A 314 -1.87 33.57 -7.16
CA ALA A 314 -2.79 33.95 -8.22
C ALA A 314 -3.86 32.88 -8.47
N ALA A 315 -3.48 31.60 -8.42
CA ALA A 315 -4.41 30.48 -8.61
C ALA A 315 -5.27 30.18 -7.37
N GLU A 316 -4.72 30.36 -6.17
CA GLU A 316 -5.32 30.02 -4.88
C GLU A 316 -5.01 31.15 -3.87
N PRO A 317 -5.80 32.25 -3.86
CA PRO A 317 -5.53 33.44 -3.05
C PRO A 317 -5.42 33.18 -1.55
N CYS A 318 -5.97 32.07 -1.05
CA CYS A 318 -5.85 31.65 0.35
C CYS A 318 -4.40 31.40 0.80
N PHE A 319 -3.45 31.25 -0.12
CA PHE A 319 -2.03 31.12 0.20
C PHE A 319 -1.28 32.43 0.41
N ALA A 320 -1.93 33.59 0.27
CA ALA A 320 -1.25 34.88 0.34
C ALA A 320 -0.41 35.07 1.62
N ASP A 321 -0.96 34.69 2.78
CA ASP A 321 -0.24 34.71 4.07
C ASP A 321 0.93 33.72 4.10
N ALA A 322 0.69 32.47 3.68
CA ALA A 322 1.69 31.41 3.69
C ALA A 322 2.87 31.71 2.73
N ALA A 323 2.61 32.38 1.62
CA ALA A 323 3.64 32.86 0.71
C ALA A 323 4.45 34.01 1.32
N ARG A 324 3.79 34.99 1.95
CA ARG A 324 4.47 36.11 2.63
C ARG A 324 5.35 35.66 3.79
N SER A 325 4.91 34.68 4.56
CA SER A 325 5.64 34.15 5.72
C SER A 325 6.76 33.15 5.35
N GLY A 326 6.88 32.78 4.08
CA GLY A 326 7.83 31.75 3.64
C GLY A 326 7.46 30.33 4.11
N ALA A 327 6.18 30.09 4.42
CA ALA A 327 5.66 28.76 4.74
C ALA A 327 5.52 27.87 3.48
N VAL A 328 5.54 28.47 2.29
CA VAL A 328 5.56 27.75 1.01
C VAL A 328 6.84 28.09 0.24
N ALA A 329 7.65 27.06 -0.05
CA ALA A 329 8.85 27.18 -0.88
C ALA A 329 8.58 26.94 -2.36
N GLY A 330 7.56 26.15 -2.69
CA GLY A 330 7.16 25.91 -4.07
C GLY A 330 5.96 24.96 -4.17
N ALA A 331 5.34 24.95 -5.35
CA ALA A 331 4.22 24.07 -5.63
C ALA A 331 4.30 23.44 -7.02
N LEU A 332 3.66 22.29 -7.18
CA LEU A 332 3.53 21.56 -8.44
C LEU A 332 2.06 21.27 -8.70
N ARG A 333 1.61 21.46 -9.93
CA ARG A 333 0.38 20.80 -10.41
C ARG A 333 0.74 19.38 -10.82
N VAL A 334 0.01 18.40 -10.29
CA VAL A 334 0.26 16.99 -10.56
C VAL A 334 -1.01 16.25 -10.96
N GLU A 335 -0.84 15.09 -11.57
CA GLU A 335 -1.93 14.17 -11.85
C GLU A 335 -2.57 13.67 -10.55
N GLY A 336 -3.87 13.88 -10.45
CA GLY A 336 -4.66 13.44 -9.31
C GLY A 336 -5.96 14.22 -9.17
N PHE A 337 -6.82 13.72 -8.28
CA PHE A 337 -8.10 14.33 -7.96
C PHE A 337 -8.38 14.19 -6.47
N SER A 338 -9.35 14.95 -5.96
CA SER A 338 -9.97 14.66 -4.67
C SER A 338 -11.46 14.38 -4.81
N ILE A 339 -12.00 13.66 -3.84
CA ILE A 339 -13.43 13.37 -3.76
C ILE A 339 -13.85 13.21 -2.30
N ASN A 340 -15.08 13.58 -1.98
CA ASN A 340 -15.73 13.29 -0.71
C ASN A 340 -16.14 11.80 -0.72
N VAL A 341 -15.29 10.97 -0.11
CA VAL A 341 -15.34 9.50 -0.20
C VAL A 341 -16.52 8.84 0.52
N LYS A 342 -17.01 9.39 1.64
CA LYS A 342 -18.22 8.90 2.33
C LYS A 342 -19.43 9.16 1.44
N THR A 343 -19.54 10.36 0.86
CA THR A 343 -20.61 10.70 -0.08
C THR A 343 -20.58 9.82 -1.34
N LEU A 344 -19.40 9.65 -1.96
CA LEU A 344 -19.21 8.71 -3.07
C LEU A 344 -19.64 7.29 -2.67
N SER A 345 -19.20 6.81 -1.51
CA SER A 345 -19.46 5.43 -1.05
C SER A 345 -20.96 5.21 -0.81
N ARG A 346 -21.67 6.17 -0.21
CA ARG A 346 -23.13 6.14 -0.08
C ARG A 346 -23.83 6.09 -1.43
N ASN A 347 -23.36 6.87 -2.40
CA ASN A 347 -23.91 6.83 -3.76
C ASN A 347 -23.68 5.47 -4.43
N ILE A 348 -22.52 4.84 -4.20
CA ILE A 348 -22.25 3.48 -4.68
C ILE A 348 -23.19 2.47 -4.00
N VAL A 349 -23.35 2.53 -2.67
CA VAL A 349 -24.30 1.66 -1.93
C VAL A 349 -25.71 1.77 -2.51
N ARG A 350 -26.24 3.00 -2.70
CA ARG A 350 -27.56 3.23 -3.31
C ARG A 350 -27.65 2.63 -4.72
N LEU A 351 -26.61 2.83 -5.54
CA LEU A 351 -26.56 2.32 -6.90
C LEU A 351 -26.57 0.79 -6.96
N LEU A 352 -25.84 0.15 -6.04
CA LEU A 352 -25.74 -1.30 -5.91
C LEU A 352 -27.05 -1.91 -5.41
N ALA A 353 -27.65 -1.32 -4.37
CA ALA A 353 -28.95 -1.75 -3.85
C ALA A 353 -30.04 -1.68 -4.92
N ALA A 354 -30.08 -0.59 -5.70
CA ALA A 354 -30.99 -0.45 -6.84
C ALA A 354 -30.74 -1.46 -7.98
N ARG A 355 -29.58 -2.14 -7.98
CA ARG A 355 -29.21 -3.21 -8.92
C ARG A 355 -29.34 -4.61 -8.33
N GLY A 356 -29.98 -4.75 -7.16
CA GLY A 356 -30.24 -6.04 -6.53
C GLY A 356 -29.08 -6.58 -5.68
N VAL A 357 -28.02 -5.81 -5.44
CA VAL A 357 -27.01 -6.17 -4.44
C VAL A 357 -27.62 -6.06 -3.05
N ARG A 358 -27.46 -7.10 -2.24
CA ARG A 358 -27.98 -7.15 -0.86
C ARG A 358 -26.90 -6.73 0.12
N PHE A 359 -27.22 -5.77 0.99
CA PHE A 359 -26.33 -5.36 2.08
C PHE A 359 -26.83 -5.89 3.41
N HIS A 360 -25.92 -6.45 4.20
CA HIS A 360 -26.15 -7.01 5.52
C HIS A 360 -25.29 -6.26 6.53
N TRP A 361 -25.82 -5.14 7.03
CA TRP A 361 -25.17 -4.25 7.99
C TRP A 361 -25.22 -4.79 9.42
N GLY A 362 -24.33 -4.33 10.30
CA GLY A 362 -24.23 -4.83 11.68
C GLY A 362 -23.80 -6.30 11.80
N ARG A 363 -23.25 -6.89 10.73
CA ARG A 363 -22.83 -8.30 10.66
C ARG A 363 -21.31 -8.42 10.61
N ALA A 364 -20.70 -8.63 11.77
CA ALA A 364 -19.26 -8.87 11.86
C ALA A 364 -18.91 -10.31 11.48
N LEU A 365 -17.93 -10.48 10.58
CA LEU A 365 -17.34 -11.79 10.31
C LEU A 365 -16.60 -12.26 11.57
N THR A 366 -16.96 -13.44 12.06
CA THR A 366 -16.40 -14.04 13.27
C THR A 366 -15.54 -15.27 12.99
N ALA A 367 -15.76 -15.96 11.87
CA ALA A 367 -14.91 -17.07 11.44
C ALA A 367 -15.04 -17.30 9.93
N MET A 368 -13.97 -17.82 9.34
CA MET A 368 -13.98 -18.45 8.03
C MET A 368 -13.74 -19.94 8.25
N ARG A 369 -14.69 -20.79 7.87
CA ARG A 369 -14.56 -22.24 8.03
C ARG A 369 -13.92 -22.84 6.79
N THR A 370 -13.03 -23.79 6.99
CA THR A 370 -12.43 -24.60 5.93
C THR A 370 -12.84 -26.06 6.03
N ASP A 371 -12.83 -26.74 4.89
CA ASP A 371 -12.91 -28.20 4.85
C ASP A 371 -11.52 -28.83 5.13
N ALA A 372 -11.46 -30.17 5.17
CA ALA A 372 -10.22 -30.91 5.40
C ALA A 372 -9.14 -30.68 4.32
N ALA A 373 -9.50 -30.12 3.15
CA ALA A 373 -8.59 -29.77 2.08
C ALA A 373 -8.15 -28.30 2.11
N GLY A 374 -8.56 -27.53 3.14
CA GLY A 374 -8.22 -26.11 3.29
C GLY A 374 -9.05 -25.17 2.40
N ARG A 375 -10.14 -25.66 1.80
CA ARG A 375 -11.03 -24.85 0.95
C ARG A 375 -12.07 -24.14 1.81
N ILE A 376 -12.42 -22.90 1.48
CA ILE A 376 -13.39 -22.11 2.25
C ILE A 376 -14.78 -22.75 2.13
N ALA A 377 -15.29 -23.29 3.22
CA ALA A 377 -16.59 -23.95 3.29
C ALA A 377 -17.72 -22.94 3.57
N SER A 378 -17.53 -22.04 4.53
CA SER A 378 -18.55 -21.06 4.93
C SER A 378 -17.95 -19.84 5.65
N LEU A 379 -18.75 -18.78 5.76
CA LEU A 379 -18.48 -17.57 6.51
C LEU A 379 -19.43 -17.45 7.70
N ARG A 380 -18.91 -17.24 8.91
CA ARG A 380 -19.72 -17.16 10.13
C ARG A 380 -19.92 -15.73 10.61
N PHE A 381 -21.18 -15.33 10.81
CA PHE A 381 -21.59 -14.03 11.35
C PHE A 381 -22.44 -14.23 12.62
N GLY A 382 -21.81 -14.25 13.79
CA GLY A 382 -22.49 -14.67 15.02
C GLY A 382 -22.82 -16.16 14.99
N GLU A 383 -24.12 -16.50 15.07
CA GLU A 383 -24.61 -17.88 14.97
C GLU A 383 -24.96 -18.28 13.51
N GLU A 384 -24.99 -17.33 12.58
CA GLU A 384 -25.33 -17.57 11.18
C GLU A 384 -24.12 -18.04 10.37
N GLU A 385 -24.31 -19.09 9.56
CA GLU A 385 -23.32 -19.59 8.60
C GLU A 385 -23.80 -19.30 7.17
N VAL A 386 -22.94 -18.66 6.38
CA VAL A 386 -23.23 -18.26 5.00
C VAL A 386 -22.34 -19.04 4.05
N VAL A 387 -22.97 -19.75 3.11
CA VAL A 387 -22.30 -20.44 2.00
C VAL A 387 -22.59 -19.67 0.69
N ALA A 388 -21.57 -19.54 -0.15
CA ALA A 388 -21.68 -18.91 -1.46
C ALA A 388 -20.74 -19.59 -2.46
N ASP A 389 -21.01 -19.44 -3.76
CA ASP A 389 -20.13 -19.97 -4.80
C ASP A 389 -18.76 -19.30 -4.77
N HIS A 390 -18.74 -17.99 -4.49
CA HIS A 390 -17.52 -17.21 -4.39
C HIS A 390 -17.52 -16.37 -3.11
N VAL A 391 -16.33 -16.09 -2.62
CA VAL A 391 -16.10 -15.30 -1.41
C VAL A 391 -15.09 -14.18 -1.71
N VAL A 392 -15.33 -12.97 -1.21
CA VAL A 392 -14.35 -11.87 -1.27
C VAL A 392 -14.25 -11.20 0.10
N VAL A 393 -13.07 -11.24 0.73
CA VAL A 393 -12.86 -10.71 2.09
C VAL A 393 -11.91 -9.52 2.04
N SER A 394 -12.41 -8.33 2.39
CA SER A 394 -11.63 -7.10 2.54
C SER A 394 -12.04 -6.32 3.79
N PRO A 395 -11.63 -6.78 5.00
CA PRO A 395 -12.16 -6.29 6.28
C PRO A 395 -11.48 -5.01 6.80
N GLY A 396 -10.59 -4.40 6.00
CA GLY A 396 -9.82 -3.24 6.44
C GLY A 396 -8.88 -3.59 7.60
N ALA A 397 -8.84 -2.74 8.63
CA ALA A 397 -7.97 -2.92 9.79
C ALA A 397 -8.46 -4.01 10.78
N TYR A 398 -9.65 -4.56 10.55
CA TYR A 398 -10.30 -5.54 11.42
C TYR A 398 -10.09 -6.96 10.90
N ALA A 399 -8.85 -7.25 10.50
CA ALA A 399 -8.47 -8.54 9.92
C ALA A 399 -8.35 -9.66 10.97
N ARG A 400 -8.48 -9.39 12.27
CA ARG A 400 -8.49 -10.45 13.28
C ARG A 400 -9.92 -10.97 13.49
N LEU A 401 -10.14 -12.23 13.14
CA LEU A 401 -11.35 -12.96 13.49
C LEU A 401 -11.21 -13.44 14.95
N GLY A 402 -12.19 -13.14 15.79
CA GLY A 402 -12.18 -13.63 17.18
C GLY A 402 -12.44 -15.13 17.24
N GLY A 403 -11.65 -15.87 18.04
CA GLY A 403 -12.00 -17.25 18.44
C GLY A 403 -11.11 -18.39 17.95
N GLY A 404 -9.77 -18.21 17.92
CA GLY A 404 -8.82 -19.34 17.95
C GLY A 404 -8.86 -20.35 16.79
N GLY A 405 -9.57 -20.05 15.69
CA GLY A 405 -9.67 -20.91 14.52
C GLY A 405 -8.54 -20.66 13.50
N GLU A 406 -8.06 -21.74 12.91
CA GLU A 406 -6.82 -21.91 12.13
C GLU A 406 -6.70 -21.15 10.79
N ASP A 407 -7.49 -20.11 10.53
CA ASP A 407 -7.30 -19.28 9.33
C ASP A 407 -7.25 -17.79 9.68
N THR A 408 -6.02 -17.32 9.86
CA THR A 408 -5.73 -15.91 10.03
C THR A 408 -5.80 -15.22 8.67
N LEU A 409 -6.58 -14.14 8.60
CA LEU A 409 -6.44 -13.18 7.53
C LEU A 409 -5.01 -12.61 7.54
N PRO A 410 -4.54 -12.02 6.42
CA PRO A 410 -3.17 -11.55 6.30
C PRO A 410 -2.72 -10.65 7.45
N ASP A 411 -1.41 -10.65 7.70
CA ASP A 411 -0.72 -9.96 8.80
C ASP A 411 -0.84 -8.41 8.72
N VAL A 412 -2.03 -7.91 9.03
CA VAL A 412 -2.39 -6.49 8.97
C VAL A 412 -2.32 -5.86 10.36
N ALA A 413 -1.72 -4.68 10.43
CA ALA A 413 -1.72 -3.80 11.58
C ALA A 413 -2.60 -2.57 11.35
N SER A 414 -2.86 -1.87 12.44
CA SER A 414 -3.70 -0.69 12.53
C SER A 414 -2.85 0.57 12.62
N VAL A 415 -3.06 1.49 11.69
CA VAL A 415 -2.41 2.80 11.67
C VAL A 415 -3.47 3.90 11.68
N ILE A 416 -3.49 4.72 12.74
CA ILE A 416 -4.43 5.82 12.89
C ILE A 416 -3.97 7.03 12.09
N GLY A 417 -4.93 7.78 11.54
CA GLY A 417 -4.73 9.12 10.99
C GLY A 417 -5.84 10.03 11.46
N MET A 418 -5.52 11.30 11.69
CA MET A 418 -6.44 12.28 12.26
C MET A 418 -6.76 13.40 11.29
N TRP A 419 -7.86 14.09 11.54
CA TRP A 419 -8.44 15.11 10.67
C TRP A 419 -9.09 16.22 11.48
N ILE A 420 -8.97 17.46 11.00
CA ILE A 420 -9.74 18.61 11.49
C ILE A 420 -10.50 19.26 10.34
N THR A 421 -11.53 20.03 10.69
CA THR A 421 -12.33 20.81 9.75
C THR A 421 -12.05 22.29 9.94
N LEU A 422 -11.83 23.02 8.85
CA LEU A 422 -11.64 24.48 8.87
C LEU A 422 -12.64 25.14 7.89
N PRO A 423 -13.09 26.38 8.16
CA PRO A 423 -13.98 27.13 7.28
C PRO A 423 -13.31 27.48 5.95
N ASN A 424 -14.10 27.58 4.87
CA ASN A 424 -13.60 27.80 3.52
C ASN A 424 -14.40 28.82 2.69
N GLU A 425 -15.13 29.74 3.31
CA GLU A 425 -16.08 30.61 2.61
C GLU A 425 -15.45 31.85 1.95
N ASP A 426 -14.76 32.70 2.71
CA ASP A 426 -14.36 34.05 2.25
C ASP A 426 -13.27 34.01 1.18
N VAL A 427 -12.17 33.31 1.47
CA VAL A 427 -11.04 33.10 0.56
C VAL A 427 -10.85 31.60 0.39
N PRO A 428 -11.65 30.95 -0.49
CA PRO A 428 -11.70 29.50 -0.57
C PRO A 428 -10.41 28.93 -1.14
N LEU A 429 -9.98 27.80 -0.58
CA LEU A 429 -9.13 26.84 -1.28
C LEU A 429 -10.03 26.04 -2.23
N ALA A 430 -9.74 26.08 -3.53
CA ALA A 430 -10.53 25.40 -4.56
C ALA A 430 -9.85 24.10 -5.04
N THR A 431 -8.53 24.04 -5.01
CA THR A 431 -7.76 22.85 -5.41
C THR A 431 -7.32 22.04 -4.18
N PRO A 432 -7.57 20.72 -4.11
CA PRO A 432 -7.02 19.89 -3.05
C PRO A 432 -5.49 19.88 -3.07
N LEU A 433 -4.91 19.64 -1.90
CA LEU A 433 -3.48 19.73 -1.65
C LEU A 433 -2.96 18.43 -1.07
N LYS A 434 -1.80 18.04 -1.57
CA LYS A 434 -0.83 17.25 -0.80
C LYS A 434 0.29 18.17 -0.35
N VAL A 435 0.56 18.20 0.94
CA VAL A 435 1.61 19.03 1.53
C VAL A 435 2.76 18.14 1.95
N ARG A 436 3.98 18.50 1.53
CA ARG A 436 5.21 17.99 2.12
C ARG A 436 5.63 18.93 3.23
N ARG A 437 5.46 18.47 4.46
CA ARG A 437 5.57 19.29 5.66
C ARG A 437 7.00 19.56 6.11
N ARG A 438 7.16 20.58 6.96
CA ARG A 438 8.27 20.78 7.89
C ARG A 438 7.75 20.76 9.33
N GLY A 439 8.66 20.83 10.32
CA GLY A 439 8.29 20.95 11.73
C GLY A 439 8.19 19.60 12.46
N PHE A 440 7.33 19.55 13.47
CA PHE A 440 7.22 18.40 14.37
C PHE A 440 6.86 17.12 13.63
N ALA A 441 7.64 16.05 13.86
CA ALA A 441 7.51 14.73 13.25
C ALA A 441 7.50 14.67 11.70
N ALA A 442 7.91 15.75 11.02
CA ALA A 442 7.82 15.87 9.56
C ALA A 442 8.88 15.06 8.77
N SER A 443 9.82 14.40 9.46
CA SER A 443 10.78 13.49 8.82
C SER A 443 10.22 12.07 8.61
N GLU A 444 9.22 11.67 9.40
CA GLU A 444 8.71 10.29 9.43
C GLU A 444 7.18 10.22 9.36
N ALA A 445 6.49 9.84 10.45
CA ALA A 445 5.05 9.62 10.51
C ALA A 445 4.19 10.75 9.92
N ALA A 446 4.64 11.99 10.09
CA ALA A 446 3.91 13.19 9.70
C ALA A 446 4.57 13.99 8.56
N GLU A 447 5.34 13.29 7.72
CA GLU A 447 5.99 13.84 6.53
C GLU A 447 5.02 14.49 5.51
N GLY A 448 3.76 14.04 5.50
CA GLY A 448 2.73 14.51 4.59
C GLY A 448 1.50 15.06 5.30
N ALA A 449 0.78 15.93 4.60
CA ALA A 449 -0.60 16.28 4.92
C ALA A 449 -1.47 16.31 3.66
N ASN A 450 -2.77 16.11 3.84
CA ASN A 450 -3.79 16.26 2.81
C ASN A 450 -4.76 17.36 3.25
N VAL A 451 -5.08 18.29 2.34
CA VAL A 451 -6.06 19.35 2.58
C VAL A 451 -7.06 19.34 1.44
N ILE A 452 -8.32 19.09 1.73
CA ILE A 452 -9.33 18.74 0.72
C ILE A 452 -10.57 19.62 0.91
N PRO A 453 -11.00 20.38 -0.11
CA PRO A 453 -12.27 21.11 -0.07
C PRO A 453 -13.47 20.16 0.05
N GLY A 454 -14.48 20.57 0.78
CA GLY A 454 -15.73 19.83 0.97
C GLY A 454 -16.83 20.72 1.54
N HIS A 455 -17.87 20.09 2.07
CA HIS A 455 -19.00 20.77 2.70
C HIS A 455 -19.23 20.22 4.12
N GLY A 456 -19.39 21.11 5.09
CA GLY A 456 -19.75 20.74 6.46
C GLY A 456 -21.15 20.14 6.54
N PRO A 457 -21.54 19.58 7.70
CA PRO A 457 -22.89 19.05 7.91
C PRO A 457 -24.01 20.07 7.68
N ASP A 458 -23.72 21.36 7.84
CA ASP A 458 -24.62 22.49 7.57
C ASP A 458 -24.62 22.95 6.10
N GLY A 459 -23.89 22.24 5.23
CA GLY A 459 -23.73 22.57 3.82
C GLY A 459 -22.74 23.70 3.53
N ARG A 460 -22.07 24.28 4.55
CA ARG A 460 -21.10 25.36 4.32
C ARG A 460 -19.79 24.83 3.74
N PRO A 461 -19.11 25.59 2.86
CA PRO A 461 -17.78 25.23 2.38
C PRO A 461 -16.77 25.08 3.52
N VAL A 462 -16.07 23.95 3.54
CA VAL A 462 -14.99 23.66 4.49
C VAL A 462 -13.76 23.10 3.78
N ILE A 463 -12.62 23.08 4.46
CA ILE A 463 -11.50 22.22 4.13
C ILE A 463 -11.30 21.19 5.22
N TYR A 464 -11.02 19.97 4.82
CA TYR A 464 -10.60 18.89 5.70
C TYR A 464 -9.09 18.79 5.67
N CYS A 465 -8.45 18.99 6.81
CA CYS A 465 -6.99 18.95 6.95
C CYS A 465 -6.58 17.72 7.75
N SER A 466 -5.67 16.91 7.20
CA SER A 466 -5.10 15.74 7.85
C SER A 466 -3.59 15.70 7.72
N SER A 467 -2.94 15.19 8.75
CA SER A 467 -1.50 14.93 8.77
C SER A 467 -1.20 13.80 9.72
N GLY A 468 -0.09 13.11 9.49
CA GLY A 468 0.39 12.08 10.41
C GLY A 468 -0.20 10.70 10.20
N HIS A 469 0.58 9.72 10.65
CA HIS A 469 0.22 8.32 10.77
C HIS A 469 0.75 7.83 12.10
N GLY A 470 -0.08 7.16 12.88
CA GLY A 470 0.29 6.60 14.17
C GLY A 470 0.12 5.11 14.17
N PHE A 471 1.17 4.35 14.46
CA PHE A 471 1.05 2.91 14.69
C PHE A 471 0.30 2.67 16.00
N VAL A 472 -0.85 2.01 15.88
CA VAL A 472 -1.74 1.67 17.01
C VAL A 472 -1.40 0.30 17.57
N GLY A 473 -1.01 -0.63 16.69
CA GLY A 473 -0.82 -2.04 17.04
C GLY A 473 -1.52 -2.96 16.06
N LYS A 474 -1.79 -4.19 16.49
CA LYS A 474 -2.39 -5.22 15.63
C LYS A 474 -3.92 -5.30 15.67
N THR A 475 -4.55 -4.48 16.50
CA THR A 475 -6.00 -4.33 16.54
C THR A 475 -6.40 -2.86 16.64
N PRO A 476 -7.41 -2.43 15.88
CA PRO A 476 -7.94 -1.06 15.95
C PRO A 476 -8.52 -0.72 17.33
N LEU A 477 -8.90 -1.72 18.13
CA LEU A 477 -9.43 -1.55 19.48
C LEU A 477 -8.42 -0.95 20.47
N ARG A 478 -7.14 -0.83 20.10
CA ARG A 478 -6.11 -0.16 20.92
C ARG A 478 -6.05 1.35 20.71
N ALA A 479 -6.89 1.92 19.84
CA ALA A 479 -6.87 3.35 19.53
C ALA A 479 -7.08 4.24 20.78
N ASP A 480 -7.92 3.82 21.74
CA ASP A 480 -8.18 4.59 22.96
C ASP A 480 -6.97 4.69 23.89
N ALA A 481 -6.01 3.78 23.74
CA ALA A 481 -4.79 3.75 24.53
C ALA A 481 -3.59 4.32 23.75
N CYS A 482 -3.87 5.16 22.75
CA CYS A 482 -2.89 5.93 21.98
C CYS A 482 -2.83 7.38 22.47
N ASP A 483 -1.63 7.95 22.46
CA ASP A 483 -1.45 9.39 22.58
C ASP A 483 -1.72 10.05 21.22
N LEU A 484 -2.91 10.61 21.10
CA LEU A 484 -3.37 11.28 19.89
C LEU A 484 -3.03 12.77 19.85
N ASP A 485 -2.51 13.34 20.95
CA ASP A 485 -2.16 14.76 21.01
C ASP A 485 -0.92 15.08 20.16
N GLU A 486 0.03 14.15 20.10
CA GLU A 486 1.21 14.23 19.21
C GLU A 486 0.79 14.31 17.74
N LEU A 487 -0.18 13.48 17.31
CA LEU A 487 -0.75 13.54 15.96
C LEU A 487 -1.60 14.79 15.75
N ALA A 488 -2.40 15.19 16.72
CA ALA A 488 -3.22 16.40 16.62
C ALA A 488 -2.34 17.65 16.43
N ARG A 489 -1.20 17.72 17.12
CA ARG A 489 -0.20 18.79 16.95
C ARG A 489 0.29 18.90 15.51
N CYS A 490 0.59 17.78 14.86
CA CYS A 490 1.00 17.74 13.45
C CYS A 490 0.00 18.46 12.53
N ILE A 491 -1.30 18.21 12.75
CA ILE A 491 -2.37 18.79 11.94
C ILE A 491 -2.52 20.28 12.22
N ARG A 492 -2.50 20.66 13.51
CA ARG A 492 -2.59 22.07 13.93
C ARG A 492 -1.46 22.91 13.36
N GLU A 493 -0.21 22.45 13.46
CA GLU A 493 0.95 23.15 12.87
C GLU A 493 0.79 23.35 11.36
N THR A 494 0.35 22.32 10.63
CA THR A 494 0.09 22.43 9.18
C THR A 494 -0.96 23.48 8.87
N ALA A 495 -2.07 23.43 9.59
CA ALA A 495 -3.19 24.34 9.40
C ALA A 495 -2.82 25.79 9.73
N GLU A 496 -2.05 26.00 10.80
CA GLU A 496 -1.60 27.33 11.23
C GLU A 496 -0.58 27.94 10.26
N GLU A 497 0.38 27.16 9.78
CA GLU A 497 1.39 27.67 8.83
C GLU A 497 0.80 27.99 7.46
N LEU A 498 -0.16 27.18 6.97
CA LEU A 498 -0.71 27.33 5.62
C LEU A 498 -1.98 28.17 5.56
N PHE A 499 -2.80 28.15 6.62
CA PHE A 499 -4.12 28.78 6.64
C PHE A 499 -4.43 29.49 7.97
N PRO A 500 -3.56 30.43 8.42
CA PRO A 500 -3.72 31.08 9.72
C PRO A 500 -5.07 31.78 9.88
N ASP A 501 -5.59 32.43 8.83
CA ASP A 501 -6.93 33.04 8.80
C ASP A 501 -8.04 32.03 9.08
N LYS A 502 -7.99 30.87 8.41
CA LYS A 502 -9.01 29.81 8.57
C LYS A 502 -8.95 29.20 9.97
N VAL A 503 -7.76 29.06 10.55
CA VAL A 503 -7.60 28.59 11.94
C VAL A 503 -8.17 29.61 12.93
N ARG A 504 -7.89 30.91 12.76
CA ARG A 504 -8.49 31.96 13.58
C ARG A 504 -10.03 31.92 13.52
N GLU A 505 -10.58 31.74 12.33
CA GLU A 505 -12.03 31.64 12.16
C GLU A 505 -12.61 30.37 12.78
N ALA A 506 -11.96 29.23 12.58
CA ALA A 506 -12.36 27.97 13.18
C ALA A 506 -12.42 28.06 14.72
N ARG A 507 -11.43 28.71 15.34
CA ARG A 507 -11.42 28.99 16.79
C ARG A 507 -12.58 29.87 17.22
N ARG A 508 -12.82 30.97 16.49
CA ARG A 508 -13.94 31.90 16.77
C ARG A 508 -15.29 31.17 16.75
N ARG A 509 -15.45 30.20 15.86
CA ARG A 509 -16.67 29.39 15.69
C ARG A 509 -16.73 28.15 16.59
N GLY A 510 -15.71 27.89 17.42
CA GLY A 510 -15.61 26.67 18.23
C GLY A 510 -15.44 25.38 17.42
N MET A 511 -15.08 25.45 16.14
CA MET A 511 -14.91 24.27 15.27
C MET A 511 -13.71 23.41 15.66
N LEU A 512 -12.78 23.95 16.46
CA LEU A 512 -11.61 23.25 16.97
C LEU A 512 -11.76 22.81 18.43
N ASP A 513 -12.92 23.05 19.03
CA ASP A 513 -13.22 22.61 20.41
C ASP A 513 -13.65 21.14 20.45
N VAL A 514 -14.00 20.57 19.28
CA VAL A 514 -14.28 19.15 19.12
C VAL A 514 -12.98 18.36 18.90
N PRO A 515 -12.87 17.14 19.46
CA PRO A 515 -11.73 16.27 19.19
C PRO A 515 -11.55 16.02 17.68
N PRO A 516 -10.31 15.95 17.17
CA PRO A 516 -10.08 15.63 15.76
C PRO A 516 -10.67 14.27 15.40
N ALA A 517 -11.32 14.18 14.24
CA ALA A 517 -11.84 12.91 13.74
C ALA A 517 -10.70 11.95 13.39
N SER A 518 -10.87 10.66 13.61
CA SER A 518 -9.85 9.65 13.36
C SER A 518 -10.32 8.57 12.38
N CYS A 519 -9.37 8.00 11.64
CA CYS A 519 -9.59 6.83 10.79
C CYS A 519 -8.45 5.83 10.99
N ILE A 520 -8.75 4.53 10.96
CA ILE A 520 -7.75 3.47 11.09
C ILE A 520 -7.53 2.79 9.73
N ARG A 521 -6.27 2.71 9.32
CA ARG A 521 -5.82 2.25 8.02
C ARG A 521 -5.11 0.90 8.17
N PRO A 522 -5.43 -0.10 7.32
CA PRO A 522 -4.76 -1.39 7.37
C PRO A 522 -3.38 -1.32 6.71
N TRP A 523 -2.35 -1.69 7.44
CA TRP A 523 -0.97 -1.74 6.94
C TRP A 523 -0.42 -3.15 7.05
N THR A 524 0.32 -3.63 6.07
CA THR A 524 1.07 -4.88 6.18
C THR A 524 2.51 -4.61 6.59
N SER A 525 3.15 -5.61 7.19
CA SER A 525 4.57 -5.57 7.53
C SER A 525 5.44 -5.50 6.26
N SER A 526 4.99 -6.02 5.11
CA SER A 526 5.73 -5.87 3.85
C SER A 526 5.72 -4.46 3.27
N GLY A 527 4.84 -3.57 3.74
CA GLY A 527 4.58 -2.28 3.08
C GLY A 527 3.80 -2.39 1.76
N LEU A 528 3.39 -3.61 1.38
CA LEU A 528 2.68 -3.94 0.15
C LEU A 528 1.30 -4.53 0.46
N GLY A 529 0.29 -4.17 -0.35
CA GLY A 529 -1.04 -4.77 -0.25
C GLY A 529 -1.02 -6.30 -0.36
N VAL A 530 -2.11 -6.93 0.08
CA VAL A 530 -2.27 -8.39 0.05
C VAL A 530 -3.37 -8.80 -0.93
N PHE A 531 -3.12 -9.88 -1.65
CA PHE A 531 -4.09 -10.56 -2.50
C PHE A 531 -3.83 -12.06 -2.46
N VAL A 532 -4.76 -12.81 -1.87
CA VAL A 532 -4.68 -14.26 -1.75
C VAL A 532 -5.90 -14.88 -2.41
N ARG A 533 -5.68 -15.89 -3.26
CA ARG A 533 -6.75 -16.69 -3.85
C ARG A 533 -6.73 -18.09 -3.24
N ARG A 534 -7.91 -18.57 -2.85
CA ARG A 534 -8.18 -19.94 -2.39
C ARG A 534 -9.41 -20.48 -3.13
N GLU A 535 -9.65 -21.78 -3.02
CA GLU A 535 -10.89 -22.40 -3.51
C GLU A 535 -11.96 -22.37 -2.42
N THR A 536 -13.22 -22.29 -2.81
CA THR A 536 -14.35 -22.60 -1.92
C THR A 536 -14.66 -24.10 -1.97
N ALA A 537 -15.25 -24.70 -0.95
CA ALA A 537 -15.65 -26.11 -0.96
C ALA A 537 -16.64 -26.45 -2.11
N GLY A 538 -17.41 -25.45 -2.59
CA GLY A 538 -18.29 -25.55 -3.76
C GLY A 538 -17.60 -25.40 -5.13
N GLY A 539 -16.27 -25.39 -5.19
CA GLY A 539 -15.50 -25.31 -6.44
C GLY A 539 -15.41 -23.93 -7.10
N GLY A 540 -15.87 -22.87 -6.43
CA GLY A 540 -15.57 -21.50 -6.82
C GLY A 540 -14.33 -20.93 -6.13
N ALA A 541 -14.25 -19.60 -6.04
CA ALA A 541 -13.04 -18.89 -5.62
C ALA A 541 -13.29 -18.01 -4.40
N ALA A 542 -12.37 -18.06 -3.45
CA ALA A 542 -12.30 -17.19 -2.29
C ALA A 542 -11.10 -16.26 -2.42
N VAL A 543 -11.32 -14.96 -2.43
CA VAL A 543 -10.27 -13.94 -2.51
C VAL A 543 -10.18 -13.18 -1.21
N VAL A 544 -8.99 -13.10 -0.62
CA VAL A 544 -8.70 -12.22 0.52
C VAL A 544 -7.82 -11.08 0.04
N THR A 545 -8.25 -9.84 0.22
CA THR A 545 -7.49 -8.65 -0.20
C THR A 545 -7.60 -7.51 0.81
N GLY A 546 -6.53 -6.74 0.99
CA GLY A 546 -6.49 -5.70 2.02
C GLY A 546 -5.10 -5.13 2.22
N GLY A 547 -4.88 -4.46 3.36
CA GLY A 547 -3.52 -4.06 3.75
C GLY A 547 -2.84 -3.10 2.78
N HIS A 548 -3.58 -2.29 2.03
CA HIS A 548 -3.01 -1.43 0.98
C HIS A 548 -2.20 -0.23 1.49
N ASN A 549 -1.79 -0.22 2.76
CA ASN A 549 -0.99 0.83 3.43
C ASN A 549 -1.43 2.26 3.10
N THR A 550 -2.71 2.58 3.36
CA THR A 550 -3.39 3.87 3.02
C THR A 550 -3.95 3.97 1.59
N GLY A 551 -3.65 3.02 0.70
CA GLY A 551 -3.80 3.15 -0.75
C GLY A 551 -5.01 2.44 -1.33
N GLY A 552 -5.86 1.87 -0.46
CA GLY A 552 -6.99 1.05 -0.88
C GLY A 552 -7.96 1.78 -1.80
N PHE A 553 -8.23 3.07 -1.53
CA PHE A 553 -9.05 3.89 -2.43
C PHE A 553 -8.40 4.05 -3.81
N ALA A 554 -7.10 4.40 -3.85
CA ALA A 554 -6.40 4.62 -5.11
C ALA A 554 -6.36 3.36 -5.97
N GLN A 555 -6.15 2.19 -5.36
CA GLN A 555 -6.00 0.92 -6.06
C GLN A 555 -7.32 0.14 -6.26
N ALA A 556 -8.43 0.62 -5.69
CA ALA A 556 -9.72 -0.11 -5.68
C ALA A 556 -10.16 -0.60 -7.06
N PRO A 557 -10.07 0.19 -8.15
CA PRO A 557 -10.43 -0.31 -9.48
C PRO A 557 -9.53 -1.44 -10.01
N ALA A 558 -8.21 -1.38 -9.76
CA ALA A 558 -7.30 -2.46 -10.16
C ALA A 558 -7.56 -3.75 -9.35
N VAL A 559 -7.83 -3.61 -8.05
CA VAL A 559 -8.23 -4.74 -7.19
C VAL A 559 -9.53 -5.37 -7.70
N ALA A 560 -10.52 -4.56 -8.10
CA ALA A 560 -11.78 -5.05 -8.64
C ALA A 560 -11.62 -5.88 -9.93
N GLU A 561 -10.75 -5.48 -10.85
CA GLU A 561 -10.43 -6.29 -12.03
C GLU A 561 -9.72 -7.59 -11.66
N ALA A 562 -8.74 -7.54 -10.76
CA ALA A 562 -8.03 -8.73 -10.30
C ALA A 562 -8.97 -9.74 -9.61
N VAL A 563 -9.89 -9.26 -8.77
CA VAL A 563 -10.94 -10.10 -8.17
C VAL A 563 -11.79 -10.75 -9.25
N LEU A 564 -12.30 -9.98 -10.21
CA LEU A 564 -13.14 -10.53 -11.28
C LEU A 564 -12.41 -11.59 -12.10
N GLU A 565 -11.15 -11.36 -12.44
CA GLU A 565 -10.32 -12.35 -13.13
C GLU A 565 -10.19 -13.64 -12.32
N ALA A 566 -9.89 -13.53 -11.02
CA ALA A 566 -9.79 -14.66 -10.11
C ALA A 566 -11.10 -15.46 -9.99
N LEU A 567 -12.25 -14.78 -9.94
CA LEU A 567 -13.57 -15.42 -9.89
C LEU A 567 -13.95 -16.10 -11.21
N ARG A 568 -13.35 -15.68 -12.33
CA ARG A 568 -13.51 -16.31 -13.66
C ARG A 568 -12.54 -17.47 -13.90
N GLY A 569 -11.74 -17.83 -12.89
CA GLY A 569 -10.76 -18.91 -12.96
C GLY A 569 -9.39 -18.49 -13.51
N GLY A 570 -9.17 -17.20 -13.76
CA GLY A 570 -7.86 -16.68 -14.13
C GLY A 570 -6.92 -16.53 -12.92
N THR A 571 -5.67 -16.23 -13.21
CA THR A 571 -4.62 -15.97 -12.22
C THR A 571 -4.16 -14.53 -12.39
N PRO A 572 -4.79 -13.56 -11.71
CA PRO A 572 -4.43 -12.17 -11.88
C PRO A 572 -2.98 -11.95 -11.43
N GLU A 573 -2.25 -11.11 -12.15
CA GLU A 573 -0.86 -10.74 -11.80
C GLU A 573 -0.75 -10.23 -10.35
N MET A 574 -1.81 -9.59 -9.85
CA MET A 574 -1.89 -9.12 -8.46
C MET A 574 -1.77 -10.26 -7.43
N ALA A 575 -2.23 -11.48 -7.74
CA ALA A 575 -2.08 -12.63 -6.84
C ALA A 575 -0.62 -13.07 -6.68
N GLU A 576 0.23 -12.79 -7.66
CA GLU A 576 1.67 -13.00 -7.59
C GLU A 576 2.36 -11.80 -6.91
N LEU A 577 2.05 -10.57 -7.37
CA LEU A 577 2.71 -9.37 -6.90
C LEU A 577 2.35 -9.03 -5.45
N TYR A 578 1.12 -9.26 -5.02
CA TYR A 578 0.63 -8.92 -3.67
C TYR A 578 0.48 -10.18 -2.81
N HIS A 579 1.20 -11.27 -3.15
CA HIS A 579 1.21 -12.46 -2.32
C HIS A 579 1.80 -12.15 -0.92
N PRO A 580 1.18 -12.57 0.19
CA PRO A 580 1.67 -12.27 1.55
C PRO A 580 3.08 -12.82 1.78
N ASP A 581 3.38 -14.00 1.25
CA ASP A 581 4.70 -14.62 1.41
C ASP A 581 5.77 -14.05 0.48
N ARG A 582 5.45 -13.06 -0.36
CA ARG A 582 6.45 -12.44 -1.25
C ARG A 582 7.61 -11.82 -0.46
N ALA A 583 7.31 -11.24 0.70
CA ALA A 583 8.33 -10.69 1.59
C ALA A 583 9.12 -11.78 2.32
N THR A 584 8.47 -12.75 2.96
CA THR A 584 9.13 -13.81 3.74
C THR A 584 9.89 -14.81 2.88
N ALA A 585 9.48 -15.02 1.61
CA ALA A 585 10.25 -15.80 0.66
C ALA A 585 11.67 -15.22 0.42
N LEU A 586 11.85 -13.91 0.62
CA LEU A 586 13.03 -13.16 0.24
C LEU A 586 13.68 -12.34 1.37
N ALA A 587 13.08 -12.26 2.56
CA ALA A 587 13.57 -11.47 3.68
C ALA A 587 13.17 -12.11 5.00
N GLU A 588 14.13 -12.71 5.70
CA GLU A 588 14.12 -12.80 7.16
C GLU A 588 15.36 -12.09 7.70
N ALA A 589 15.25 -11.48 8.86
CA ALA A 589 16.36 -10.81 9.54
C ALA A 589 17.43 -11.86 9.95
N PRO A 590 18.73 -11.49 9.94
CA PRO A 590 19.76 -12.38 10.46
C PRO A 590 19.53 -12.59 11.96
N THR A 591 19.38 -13.85 12.38
CA THR A 591 19.72 -14.23 13.75
C THR A 591 21.20 -13.92 13.94
N ALA A 592 21.54 -13.12 14.95
CA ALA A 592 22.92 -12.81 15.28
C ALA A 592 23.76 -14.10 15.29
N PRO A 593 24.93 -14.14 14.63
CA PRO A 593 25.76 -15.33 14.70
C PRO A 593 26.17 -15.53 16.15
N GLU A 594 25.87 -16.71 16.72
CA GLU A 594 26.59 -17.18 17.89
C GLU A 594 28.08 -17.09 17.56
N ARG A 595 28.81 -16.30 18.35
CA ARG A 595 30.26 -16.29 18.30
C ARG A 595 30.72 -17.68 18.70
N ALA A 596 31.02 -18.53 17.72
CA ALA A 596 31.77 -19.75 17.94
C ALA A 596 33.14 -19.36 18.52
N ALA A 597 33.42 -19.89 19.71
CA ALA A 597 34.65 -19.69 20.46
C ALA A 597 35.88 -20.30 19.78
#